data_AF-A0A960XTB5-F1
#
_entry.id   AF-A0A960XTB5-F1
#
_cell.length_a   1.000
_cell.length_b   1.000
_cell.length_c   1.000
_cell.angle_alpha   90.00
_cell.angle_beta   90.00
_cell.angle_gamma   90.00
#
_symmetry.space_group_name_H-M   'P 1'
#
loop_
_entity.id
_entity.type
_entity.pdbx_description
1 polymer ?
#
loop_
_entity_poly.entity_id
_entity_poly.type
_entity_poly.pdbx_seq_one_letter_code
_entity_poly.pdbx_strand_id
1 'polypeptide(L)' 'GNGAVRWSCSDKQKELILKLVTENELDRDSVEEIALDRFGVGVKQLNKLQASGLIAELLELCGKSDKRQVNGNRRREAKR' A
#
# COMPACT_ATOMS: atom_id res chain seq x y z
N GLY A 1 -10.62 -27.15 10.59
CA GLY A 1 -9.22 -26.99 11.02
C GLY A 1 -8.96 -25.53 11.24
N ASN A 2 -8.50 -25.15 12.44
CA ASN A 2 -8.19 -23.76 12.80
C ASN A 2 -6.91 -23.31 12.08
N GLY A 3 -7.05 -22.88 10.82
CA GLY A 3 -5.97 -22.26 10.05
C GLY A 3 -5.77 -20.83 10.51
N ALA A 4 -5.06 -20.63 11.62
CA ALA A 4 -4.50 -19.31 11.93
C ALA A 4 -3.65 -18.92 10.71
N VAL A 5 -4.11 -17.94 9.95
CA VAL A 5 -3.51 -17.49 8.68
C VAL A 5 -2.15 -16.89 9.02
N ARG A 6 -1.14 -17.75 9.14
CA ARG A 6 0.25 -17.35 9.37
C ARG A 6 0.74 -16.72 8.08
N TRP A 7 1.32 -15.54 8.21
CA TRP A 7 1.94 -14.88 7.09
C TRP A 7 3.13 -15.74 6.65
N SER A 8 3.25 -16.00 5.34
CA SER A 8 4.38 -16.76 4.78
C SER A 8 5.69 -15.94 4.72
N CYS A 9 5.62 -14.63 4.99
CA CYS A 9 6.77 -13.75 5.10
C CYS A 9 7.29 -13.63 6.54
N SER A 10 8.36 -12.85 6.72
CA SER A 10 8.93 -12.60 8.05
C SER A 10 8.05 -11.64 8.87
N ASP A 11 8.02 -11.77 10.20
CA ASP A 11 7.23 -10.90 11.09
C ASP A 11 7.57 -9.40 10.90
N LYS A 12 8.85 -9.07 10.68
CA LYS A 12 9.28 -7.70 10.37
C LYS A 12 8.64 -7.15 9.09
N GLN A 13 8.45 -8.00 8.08
CA GLN A 13 7.86 -7.59 6.80
C GLN A 13 6.35 -7.40 6.95
N LYS A 14 5.69 -8.31 7.66
CA LYS A 14 4.28 -8.16 8.04
C LYS A 14 4.05 -6.85 8.79
N GLU A 15 4.86 -6.57 9.81
CA GLU A 15 4.75 -5.35 10.61
C GLU A 15 4.93 -4.10 9.74
N LEU A 16 5.93 -4.10 8.84
CA LEU A 16 6.17 -2.99 7.93
C LEU A 16 5.01 -2.76 6.95
N ILE A 17 4.43 -3.83 6.40
CA ILE A 17 3.24 -3.74 5.54
C ILE A 17 2.09 -3.12 6.34
N LEU A 18 1.77 -3.67 7.52
CA LEU A 18 0.69 -3.15 8.37
C LEU A 18 0.92 -1.68 8.76
N LYS A 19 2.16 -1.31 9.04
CA LYS A 19 2.54 0.07 9.36
C LYS A 19 2.31 0.97 8.15
N LEU A 20 2.77 0.61 6.97
CA LEU A 20 2.56 1.38 5.73
C LEU A 20 1.06 1.54 5.42
N VAL A 21 0.28 0.48 5.56
CA VAL A 21 -1.18 0.53 5.38
C VAL A 21 -1.82 1.51 6.36
N THR A 22 -1.41 1.48 7.62
CA THR A 22 -1.97 2.34 8.67
C THR A 22 -1.51 3.80 8.51
N GLU A 23 -0.24 4.04 8.24
CA GLU A 23 0.34 5.38 8.09
C GLU A 23 -0.18 6.12 6.84
N ASN A 24 -0.53 5.38 5.80
CA ASN A 24 -1.01 5.95 4.54
C ASN A 24 -2.53 5.84 4.37
N GLU A 25 -3.25 5.41 5.41
CA GLU A 25 -4.70 5.17 5.38
C GLU A 25 -5.13 4.31 4.17
N LEU A 26 -4.29 3.34 3.81
CA LEU A 26 -4.58 2.45 2.69
C LEU A 26 -5.64 1.44 3.10
N ASP A 27 -6.54 1.17 2.16
CA ASP A 27 -7.55 0.16 2.36
C ASP A 27 -6.93 -1.25 2.29
N ARG A 28 -7.31 -2.12 3.23
CA ARG A 28 -6.72 -3.47 3.33
C ARG A 28 -7.10 -4.34 2.13
N ASP A 29 -8.28 -4.17 1.55
CA ASP A 29 -8.70 -4.87 0.35
C ASP A 29 -7.90 -4.37 -0.86
N SER A 30 -7.59 -3.07 -0.94
CA SER A 30 -6.72 -2.54 -2.01
C SER A 30 -5.32 -3.16 -1.96
N VAL A 31 -4.76 -3.36 -0.76
CA VAL A 31 -3.45 -4.00 -0.60
C VAL A 31 -3.49 -5.50 -0.91
N GLU A 32 -4.60 -6.17 -0.59
CA GLU A 32 -4.85 -7.56 -0.99
C GLU A 32 -4.95 -7.70 -2.51
N GLU A 33 -5.66 -6.79 -3.17
CA GLU A 33 -5.81 -6.75 -4.63
C GLU A 33 -4.46 -6.52 -5.31
N ILE A 34 -3.64 -5.57 -4.83
CA ILE A 34 -2.29 -5.35 -5.37
C ILE A 34 -1.44 -6.61 -5.25
N ALA A 35 -1.51 -7.32 -4.12
CA ALA A 35 -0.75 -8.56 -3.95
C ALA A 35 -1.21 -9.66 -4.92
N LEU A 36 -2.54 -9.79 -5.11
CA LEU A 36 -3.13 -10.74 -6.06
C LEU A 36 -2.79 -10.40 -7.51
N ASP A 37 -2.89 -9.13 -7.91
CA ASP A 37 -2.57 -8.67 -9.27
C ASP A 37 -1.08 -8.85 -9.59
N ARG A 38 -0.20 -8.49 -8.65
CA ARG A 38 1.26 -8.49 -8.86
C ARG A 38 1.90 -9.86 -8.72
N PHE A 39 1.41 -10.67 -7.79
CA PHE A 39 2.06 -11.93 -7.40
C PHE A 39 1.15 -13.16 -7.55
N GLY A 40 -0.13 -12.97 -7.86
CA GLY A 40 -1.12 -14.05 -7.96
C GLY A 40 -1.57 -14.62 -6.61
N VAL A 41 -1.14 -14.04 -5.49
CA VAL A 41 -1.42 -14.55 -4.14
C VAL A 41 -1.74 -13.42 -3.17
N GLY A 42 -2.63 -13.68 -2.21
CA GLY A 42 -3.01 -12.71 -1.19
C GLY A 42 -1.87 -12.33 -0.24
N VAL A 43 -2.01 -11.22 0.46
CA VAL A 43 -0.93 -10.59 1.26
C VAL A 43 -0.39 -11.53 2.33
N LYS A 44 -1.26 -12.35 2.92
CA LYS A 44 -0.90 -13.33 3.95
C LYS A 44 -0.12 -14.54 3.39
N GLN A 45 -0.21 -14.80 2.09
CA GLN A 45 0.46 -15.91 1.40
C GLN A 45 1.78 -15.48 0.75
N LEU A 46 2.12 -14.20 0.79
CA LEU A 46 3.37 -13.69 0.23
C LEU A 46 4.57 -14.30 0.95
N ASN A 47 5.52 -14.81 0.18
CA ASN A 47 6.82 -15.20 0.70
C ASN A 47 7.70 -13.97 1.01
N LYS A 48 8.89 -14.19 1.58
CA LYS A 48 9.81 -13.09 1.95
C LYS A 48 10.19 -12.18 0.79
N LEU A 49 10.37 -12.72 -0.41
CA LEU A 49 10.71 -11.93 -1.60
C LEU A 49 9.51 -11.13 -2.09
N GLN A 50 8.36 -11.78 -2.22
CA GLN A 50 7.11 -11.14 -2.67
C GLN A 50 6.66 -10.04 -1.71
N ALA A 51 6.78 -10.27 -0.39
CA ALA A 51 6.48 -9.27 0.62
C ALA A 51 7.40 -8.03 0.49
N SER A 52 8.69 -8.22 0.20
CA SER A 52 9.60 -7.10 -0.07
C SER A 52 9.21 -6.32 -1.32
N GLY A 53 8.74 -7.01 -2.37
CA GLY A 53 8.22 -6.37 -3.58
C GLY A 53 6.93 -5.58 -3.31
N LEU A 54 6.00 -6.13 -2.53
CA LEU A 54 4.79 -5.43 -2.12
C LEU A 54 5.12 -4.16 -1.30
N ILE A 55 6.07 -4.24 -0.38
CA ILE A 55 6.51 -3.08 0.42
C ILE A 55 7.02 -1.96 -0.49
N ALA A 56 7.84 -2.28 -1.49
CA ALA A 56 8.33 -1.29 -2.46
C ALA A 56 7.18 -0.61 -3.20
N GLU A 57 6.18 -1.37 -3.64
CA GLU A 57 4.98 -0.82 -4.28
C GLU A 57 4.18 0.09 -3.37
N LEU A 58 3.94 -0.31 -2.13
CA LEU A 58 3.23 0.51 -1.15
C LEU A 58 3.96 1.83 -0.89
N LEU A 59 5.29 1.80 -0.81
CA LEU A 59 6.13 3.00 -0.69
C LEU A 59 6.04 3.90 -1.93
N GLU A 60 6.03 3.33 -3.13
CA GLU A 60 5.88 4.10 -4.37
C GLU A 60 4.48 4.73 -4.51
N LEU A 61 3.43 4.03 -4.08
CA LEU A 61 2.06 4.53 -4.06
C LEU A 61 1.91 5.69 -3.06
N CYS A 62 2.47 5.53 -1.86
CA CYS A 62 2.58 6.58 -0.85
C CYS A 62 3.33 7.81 -1.40
N GLY A 63 4.53 7.61 -1.95
CA GLY A 63 5.39 8.69 -2.43
C GLY A 63 4.82 9.47 -3.62
N LYS A 64 3.91 8.87 -4.39
CA LYS A 64 3.19 9.54 -5.50
C LYS A 64 1.99 10.37 -5.03
N SER A 65 1.45 10.08 -3.85
CA SER A 65 0.22 10.72 -3.34
C SER A 65 0.47 12.16 -2.85
N ASP A 66 1.69 12.48 -2.43
CA ASP A 66 2.08 13.83 -1.97
C ASP A 66 2.16 14.87 -3.11
N LYS A 67 2.35 14.45 -4.36
CA LYS A 67 2.55 15.39 -5.50
C LYS A 67 1.28 15.88 -6.19
N ARG A 68 0.08 15.52 -5.71
CA ARG A 68 -1.18 15.91 -6.38
C ARG A 68 -1.96 17.03 -5.71
N GLN A 69 -1.34 17.76 -4.77
CA GLN A 69 -1.86 19.03 -4.27
C GLN A 69 -1.02 20.23 -4.75
N VAL A 70 -0.90 20.41 -6.07
CA VAL A 70 -0.58 21.74 -6.65
C VAL A 70 -1.63 22.22 -7.64
N ASN A 71 -2.84 21.65 -7.62
CA ASN A 71 -3.97 22.26 -8.32
C ASN A 71 -4.63 23.35 -7.45
N GLY A 72 -3.82 24.32 -7.03
CA GLY A 72 -4.26 25.61 -6.54
C GLY A 72 -4.74 26.46 -7.72
N ASN A 73 -5.93 26.13 -8.18
CA ASN A 73 -6.77 26.89 -9.09
C ASN A 73 -6.71 28.41 -8.76
N ARG A 74 -5.79 29.16 -9.39
CA ARG A 74 -5.82 30.64 -9.41
C ARG A 74 -6.92 31.10 -10.37
N ARG A 75 -8.16 30.86 -9.96
CA ARG A 75 -9.36 31.48 -10.50
C ARG A 75 -9.93 32.40 -9.43
N ARG A 76 -9.41 33.62 -9.37
CA ARG A 76 -10.05 34.83 -8.81
C ARG A 76 -9.61 35.96 -9.74
N GLU A 77 -10.43 36.32 -10.72
CA GLU A 77 -11.40 37.41 -10.59
C GLU A 77 -10.79 38.62 -9.85
N ALA A 78 -10.41 39.64 -10.60
CA ALA A 78 -10.40 41.02 -10.13
C ALA A 78 -10.88 41.89 -11.28
N LYS A 79 -12.19 42.16 -11.25
CA LYS A 79 -12.82 43.22 -12.02
C LYS A 79 -12.35 44.57 -11.47
N ARG A 80 -11.72 45.39 -12.30
CA ARG A 80 -11.81 46.85 -12.23
C ARG A 80 -11.42 47.49 -13.56
#